data_AF-A0A0E2LTF3-F1
#
_entry.id   AF-A0A0E2LTF3-F1
#
_cell.length_a   1.000
_cell.length_b   1.000
_cell.length_c   1.000
_cell.angle_alpha   90.00
_cell.angle_beta   90.00
_cell.angle_gamma   90.00
#
_symmetry.space_group_name_H-M   'P 1'
#
loop_
_entity.id
_entity.type
_entity.pdbx_description
1 polymer ?
#
loop_
_entity_poly.entity_id
_entity_poly.type
_entity_poly.pdbx_seq_one_letter_code
_entity_poly.pdbx_strand_id
1 'polypeptide(L)'
;EFALSDHFAKGAVYLHDLQSGAKHRITNSTSYSFDAKRGDSGARFRLSYGCDENVDDSHVVSTNGREIIILNQDALDCTVTLFTIEGKLLRRLKVLAGHREVMKVQTGGAYIVHLQNAFTNDVHKVLVEY
;
A
#
# COMPACT_ATOMS: atom_id res chain seq x y z
N GLU A 1 14.78 6.25 12.41
CA GLU A 1 15.01 4.88 11.92
C GLU A 1 13.77 4.47 11.14
N PHE A 2 13.89 4.16 9.84
CA PHE A 2 12.75 3.71 9.02
C PHE A 2 12.77 2.19 8.99
N ALA A 3 11.81 1.55 9.68
CA ALA A 3 11.59 0.12 9.57
C ALA A 3 10.54 -0.14 8.48
N LEU A 4 10.80 -1.13 7.62
CA LEU A 4 9.76 -1.70 6.77
C LEU A 4 8.68 -2.31 7.68
N SER A 5 7.39 -2.14 7.35
CA SER A 5 6.32 -2.79 8.12
C SER A 5 6.44 -4.31 8.03
N ASP A 6 5.90 -5.05 9.00
CA ASP A 6 5.98 -6.52 9.07
C ASP A 6 5.45 -7.22 7.81
N HIS A 7 4.53 -6.57 7.11
CA HIS A 7 4.04 -6.96 5.78
C HIS A 7 5.15 -7.06 4.72
N PHE A 8 6.13 -6.14 4.75
CA PHE A 8 7.31 -6.16 3.87
C PHE A 8 8.52 -6.86 4.50
N ALA A 9 8.46 -7.29 5.76
CA ALA A 9 9.56 -8.05 6.38
C ALA A 9 9.67 -9.47 5.79
N LYS A 10 8.54 -10.06 5.36
CA LYS A 10 8.48 -11.37 4.71
C LYS A 10 8.75 -11.30 3.21
N GLY A 11 8.38 -10.18 2.58
CA GLY A 11 8.56 -9.94 1.14
C GLY A 11 9.87 -9.23 0.79
N ALA A 12 10.60 -9.69 -0.23
CA ALA A 12 11.83 -9.00 -0.63
C ALA A 12 11.52 -7.77 -1.50
N VAL A 13 11.82 -6.56 -0.99
CA VAL A 13 11.77 -5.30 -1.76
C VAL A 13 13.11 -5.07 -2.47
N TYR A 14 13.05 -4.65 -3.72
CA TYR A 14 14.21 -4.34 -4.56
C TYR A 14 14.07 -2.98 -5.23
N LEU A 15 15.15 -2.21 -5.20
CA LEU A 15 15.38 -1.05 -6.05
C LEU A 15 16.07 -1.49 -7.35
N HIS A 16 15.54 -1.05 -8.48
CA HIS A 16 16.14 -1.21 -9.79
C HIS A 16 16.59 0.16 -10.28
N ASP A 17 17.88 0.32 -10.53
CA ASP A 17 18.42 1.46 -11.29
C ASP A 17 18.42 1.06 -12.77
N LEU A 18 17.51 1.63 -13.54
CA LEU A 18 17.31 1.32 -14.95
C LEU A 18 18.45 1.84 -15.85
N GLN A 19 19.28 2.75 -15.35
CA GLN A 19 20.41 3.29 -16.11
C GLN A 19 21.66 2.42 -15.97
N SER A 20 21.96 1.96 -14.77
CA SER A 20 23.11 1.06 -14.53
C SER A 20 22.75 -0.42 -14.67
N GLY A 21 21.46 -0.76 -14.64
CA GLY A 21 20.97 -2.15 -14.55
C GLY A 21 21.11 -2.75 -13.14
N ALA A 22 21.54 -1.97 -12.14
CA ALA A 22 21.72 -2.48 -10.79
C ALA A 22 20.38 -2.85 -10.15
N LYS A 23 20.34 -4.05 -9.54
CA LYS A 23 19.24 -4.52 -8.70
C LYS A 23 19.74 -4.61 -7.27
N HIS A 24 19.19 -3.79 -6.38
CA HIS A 24 19.59 -3.71 -4.98
C HIS A 24 18.43 -4.15 -4.08
N ARG A 25 18.66 -5.16 -3.23
CA ARG A 25 17.67 -5.55 -2.22
C ARG A 25 17.65 -4.50 -1.12
N ILE A 26 16.49 -3.97 -0.79
CA ILE A 26 16.32 -3.05 0.33
C ILE A 26 16.10 -3.90 1.58
N THR A 27 16.99 -3.75 2.57
CA THR A 27 16.81 -4.29 3.91
C THR A 27 16.96 -3.17 4.94
N ASN A 28 16.67 -3.45 6.21
CA ASN A 28 16.98 -2.49 7.26
C ASN A 28 18.49 -2.15 7.20
N SER A 29 18.83 -0.87 7.38
CA SER A 29 20.19 -0.29 7.34
C SER A 29 20.93 -0.25 6.00
N THR A 30 20.36 -0.72 4.89
CA THR A 30 21.02 -0.57 3.56
C THR A 30 20.79 0.81 2.97
N SER A 31 21.84 1.39 2.41
CA SER A 31 21.77 2.60 1.59
C SER A 31 22.20 2.29 0.15
N TYR A 32 21.61 3.03 -0.79
CA TYR A 32 22.00 3.01 -2.20
C TYR A 32 22.39 4.42 -2.61
N SER A 33 23.56 4.57 -3.24
CA SER A 33 24.09 5.84 -3.71
C SER A 33 24.32 5.79 -5.22
N PHE A 34 24.07 6.91 -5.89
CA PHE A 34 24.30 7.07 -7.32
C PHE A 34 24.74 8.50 -7.64
N ASP A 35 25.48 8.66 -8.72
CA ASP A 35 25.80 9.98 -9.27
C ASP A 35 24.73 10.39 -10.29
N ALA A 36 24.15 11.57 -10.08
CA ALA A 36 23.22 12.19 -11.01
C ALA A 36 23.97 12.97 -12.09
N LYS A 37 23.55 12.83 -13.35
CA LYS A 37 24.12 13.57 -14.49
C LYS A 37 23.05 14.31 -15.27
N ARG A 38 23.45 15.38 -15.97
CA ARG A 38 22.57 16.09 -16.90
C ARG A 38 22.13 15.13 -18.01
N GLY A 39 20.82 14.95 -18.17
CA GLY A 39 20.24 14.01 -19.13
C GLY A 39 19.75 12.70 -18.51
N ASP A 40 19.97 12.48 -17.20
CA ASP A 40 19.39 11.32 -16.51
C ASP A 40 17.85 11.39 -16.52
N SER A 41 17.22 10.24 -16.73
CA SER A 41 15.77 10.11 -16.73
C SER A 41 15.21 10.35 -15.34
N GLY A 42 14.14 11.16 -15.23
CA GLY A 42 13.36 11.29 -13.99
C GLY A 42 12.68 9.99 -13.56
N ALA A 43 12.56 9.01 -14.46
CA ALA A 43 12.01 7.68 -14.21
C ALA A 43 13.11 6.60 -14.08
N ARG A 44 14.33 6.98 -13.67
CA ARG A 44 15.48 6.07 -13.57
C ARG A 44 15.29 4.90 -12.58
N PHE A 45 14.51 5.11 -11.52
CA PHE A 45 14.38 4.12 -10.45
C PHE A 45 13.02 3.43 -10.48
N ARG A 46 13.02 2.11 -10.30
CA ARG A 46 11.81 1.29 -10.14
C ARG A 46 11.91 0.44 -8.88
N LEU A 47 10.84 0.37 -8.11
CA LEU A 47 10.73 -0.58 -7.00
C LEU A 47 9.98 -1.83 -7.46
N SER A 48 10.41 -3.00 -7.01
CA SER A 48 9.64 -4.24 -7.07
C SER A 48 9.64 -4.90 -5.70
N TYR A 49 8.55 -5.51 -5.31
CA TYR A 49 8.48 -6.31 -4.10
C TYR A 49 7.85 -7.66 -4.44
N GLY A 50 8.32 -8.73 -3.80
CA GLY A 50 7.63 -10.02 -3.81
C GLY A 50 6.89 -10.19 -2.50
N CYS A 51 5.57 -10.35 -2.54
CA CYS A 51 4.77 -10.84 -1.43
C CYS A 51 4.62 -12.35 -1.64
N ASP A 52 4.79 -13.17 -0.60
CA ASP A 52 4.28 -14.55 -0.66
C ASP A 52 2.76 -14.43 -0.80
N GLU A 53 2.20 -14.83 -1.94
CA GLU A 53 0.76 -14.75 -2.24
C GLU A 53 -0.13 -15.62 -1.31
N ASN A 54 0.45 -16.24 -0.28
CA ASN A 54 -0.21 -17.09 0.70
C ASN A 54 -0.20 -16.50 2.12
N VAL A 55 -0.12 -15.17 2.26
CA VAL A 55 -0.59 -14.54 3.49
C VAL A 55 -2.10 -14.64 3.46
N ASP A 56 -2.68 -15.37 4.41
CA ASP A 56 -4.11 -15.37 4.67
C ASP A 56 -4.51 -13.91 4.94
N ASP A 57 -4.98 -13.21 3.90
CA ASP A 57 -5.24 -11.77 3.95
C ASP A 57 -6.45 -11.56 4.88
N SER A 58 -6.18 -11.23 6.14
CA SER A 58 -7.21 -10.92 7.15
C SER A 58 -8.14 -9.79 6.71
N HIS A 59 -7.77 -9.03 5.67
CA HIS A 59 -8.56 -7.94 5.13
C HIS A 59 -8.56 -7.97 3.60
N VAL A 60 -9.74 -7.87 3.00
CA VAL A 60 -9.88 -7.71 1.54
C VAL A 60 -10.36 -6.30 1.22
N VAL A 61 -9.62 -5.61 0.35
CA VAL A 61 -10.00 -4.30 -0.19
C VAL A 61 -10.24 -4.43 -1.68
N SER A 62 -11.44 -4.09 -2.14
CA SER A 62 -11.81 -4.13 -3.55
C SER A 62 -12.59 -2.90 -3.99
N THR A 63 -12.80 -2.76 -5.29
CA THR A 63 -13.58 -1.66 -5.87
C THR A 63 -14.69 -2.20 -6.77
N ASN A 64 -15.82 -1.49 -6.82
CA ASN A 64 -16.92 -1.76 -7.73
C ASN A 64 -17.56 -0.42 -8.17
N GLY A 65 -17.34 -0.02 -9.42
CA GLY A 65 -17.74 1.32 -9.90
C GLY A 65 -17.13 2.41 -9.03
N ARG A 66 -17.98 3.19 -8.34
CA ARG A 66 -17.60 4.26 -7.40
C ARG A 66 -17.60 3.85 -5.91
N GLU A 67 -17.55 2.55 -5.66
CA GLU A 67 -17.55 2.00 -4.31
C GLU A 67 -16.21 1.36 -3.99
N ILE A 68 -15.71 1.61 -2.78
CA ILE A 68 -14.60 0.90 -2.15
C ILE A 68 -15.22 -0.04 -1.13
N ILE A 69 -14.96 -1.33 -1.27
CA ILE A 69 -15.50 -2.39 -0.44
C ILE A 69 -14.37 -2.92 0.44
N ILE A 70 -14.66 -3.04 1.73
CA ILE A 70 -13.72 -3.58 2.72
C ILE A 70 -14.39 -4.74 3.42
N LEU A 71 -13.74 -5.88 3.41
CA LEU A 71 -14.13 -7.06 4.19
C LEU A 71 -13.07 -7.27 5.26
N ASN A 72 -13.47 -7.15 6.53
CA ASN A 72 -12.64 -7.50 7.66
C ASN A 72 -12.87 -8.97 8.01
N GLN A 73 -11.92 -9.84 7.66
CA GLN A 73 -11.93 -11.26 7.98
C GLN A 73 -11.13 -11.57 9.27
N ASP A 74 -10.55 -10.55 9.91
CA ASP A 74 -9.88 -10.66 11.20
C ASP A 74 -10.89 -10.92 12.34
N ALA A 75 -10.41 -11.49 13.42
CA ALA A 75 -11.15 -11.70 14.67
C ALA A 75 -11.33 -10.39 15.47
N LEU A 76 -10.62 -9.32 15.08
CA LEU A 76 -10.68 -8.02 15.72
C LEU A 76 -11.29 -6.96 14.83
N ASP A 77 -11.94 -5.99 15.46
CA ASP A 77 -12.41 -4.81 14.75
C ASP A 77 -11.24 -4.00 14.18
N CYS A 78 -11.42 -3.45 13.00
CA CYS A 78 -10.43 -2.63 12.31
C CYS A 78 -10.92 -1.19 12.14
N THR A 79 -10.03 -0.22 12.32
CA THR A 79 -10.27 1.16 11.88
C THR A 79 -9.80 1.32 10.45
N VAL A 80 -10.70 1.74 9.57
CA VAL A 80 -10.39 2.10 8.20
C VAL A 80 -10.32 3.61 8.10
N THR A 81 -9.24 4.11 7.50
CA THR A 81 -9.08 5.51 7.13
C THR A 81 -8.88 5.65 5.62
N LEU A 82 -9.67 6.49 4.98
CA LEU A 82 -9.63 6.74 3.54
C LEU A 82 -8.99 8.11 3.26
N PHE A 83 -8.01 8.14 2.38
CA PHE A 83 -7.34 9.34 1.92
C PHE A 83 -7.39 9.48 0.40
N THR A 84 -7.31 10.73 -0.07
CA THR A 84 -6.86 11.03 -1.44
C THR A 84 -5.39 10.66 -1.63
N ILE A 85 -4.91 10.58 -2.88
CA ILE A 85 -3.50 10.31 -3.16
C ILE A 85 -2.56 11.43 -2.67
N GLU A 86 -3.09 12.65 -2.51
CA GLU A 86 -2.38 13.79 -1.91
C GLU A 86 -2.32 13.74 -0.37
N GLY A 87 -2.89 12.69 0.24
CA GLY A 87 -2.88 12.50 1.70
C GLY A 87 -3.99 13.23 2.44
N LYS A 88 -4.91 13.91 1.76
CA LYS A 88 -6.10 14.51 2.40
C LYS A 88 -7.03 13.41 2.93
N LEU A 89 -7.36 13.47 4.22
CA LEU A 89 -8.34 12.60 4.86
C LEU A 89 -9.74 12.85 4.30
N LEU A 90 -10.42 11.77 3.88
CA LEU A 90 -11.79 11.80 3.39
C LEU A 90 -12.77 11.21 4.41
N ARG A 91 -12.41 10.06 5.00
CA ARG A 91 -13.28 9.35 5.93
C ARG A 91 -12.48 8.49 6.89
N ARG A 92 -13.02 8.28 8.09
CA ARG A 92 -12.56 7.26 9.03
C ARG A 92 -13.78 6.55 9.61
N LEU A 93 -13.74 5.22 9.68
CA LEU A 93 -14.81 4.40 10.23
C LEU A 93 -14.26 3.10 10.84
N LYS A 94 -15.07 2.47 11.67
CA LYS A 94 -14.77 1.16 12.27
C LYS A 94 -15.49 0.08 11.47
N VAL A 95 -14.77 -0.97 11.07
CA VAL A 95 -15.29 -2.19 10.45
C VAL A 95 -15.19 -3.30 11.49
N LEU A 96 -16.33 -3.87 11.88
CA LEU A 96 -16.35 -4.92 12.88
C LEU A 96 -15.69 -6.20 12.36
N ALA A 97 -15.20 -7.05 13.26
CA ALA A 97 -14.71 -8.39 12.93
C ALA A 97 -15.75 -9.18 12.12
N GLY A 98 -15.31 -9.84 11.05
CA GLY A 98 -16.17 -10.62 10.14
C GLY A 98 -17.17 -9.79 9.29
N HIS A 99 -17.14 -8.45 9.36
CA HIS A 99 -18.09 -7.59 8.66
C HIS A 99 -17.53 -6.97 7.39
N ARG A 100 -18.46 -6.60 6.51
CA ARG A 100 -18.21 -5.87 5.27
C ARG A 100 -18.71 -4.44 5.40
N GLU A 101 -17.90 -3.50 4.95
CA GLU A 101 -18.28 -2.09 4.81
C GLU A 101 -18.11 -1.61 3.36
N VAL A 102 -18.96 -0.66 2.97
CA VAL A 102 -18.96 -0.08 1.61
C VAL A 102 -18.88 1.44 1.71
N MET A 103 -17.84 2.00 1.11
CA MET A 103 -17.61 3.44 1.05
C MET A 103 -17.84 3.94 -0.38
N LYS A 104 -18.82 4.81 -0.55
CA LYS A 104 -19.02 5.56 -1.80
C LYS A 104 -18.08 6.74 -1.88
N VAL A 105 -17.41 6.90 -3.02
CA VAL A 105 -16.62 8.09 -3.33
C VAL A 105 -17.32 8.92 -4.41
N GLN A 106 -17.11 10.25 -4.37
CA GLN A 106 -17.82 11.17 -5.26
C GLN A 106 -17.28 11.16 -6.69
N THR A 107 -15.97 10.95 -6.84
CA THR A 107 -15.23 11.02 -8.10
C THR A 107 -14.47 9.74 -8.31
N GLY A 108 -14.31 9.30 -9.56
CA GLY A 108 -13.31 8.28 -9.88
C GLY A 108 -11.90 8.81 -9.70
N GLY A 109 -10.96 7.89 -9.49
CA GLY A 109 -9.57 8.22 -9.23
C GLY A 109 -8.89 7.27 -8.26
N ALA A 110 -7.66 7.61 -7.89
CA ALA A 110 -6.86 6.81 -6.97
C ALA A 110 -7.07 7.25 -5.52
N TYR A 111 -7.25 6.28 -4.63
CA TYR A 111 -7.43 6.48 -3.19
C TYR A 111 -6.48 5.61 -2.39
N ILE A 112 -6.19 6.02 -1.17
CA ILE A 112 -5.42 5.24 -0.20
C ILE A 112 -6.34 4.78 0.92
N VAL A 113 -6.43 3.47 1.12
CA VAL A 113 -7.17 2.83 2.20
C VAL A 113 -6.15 2.35 3.23
N HIS A 114 -6.22 2.88 4.44
CA HIS A 114 -5.39 2.48 5.57
C HIS A 114 -6.23 1.70 6.57
N LEU A 115 -5.83 0.48 6.87
CA LEU A 115 -6.47 -0.42 7.82
C LEU A 115 -5.58 -0.56 9.06
N GLN A 116 -6.16 -0.35 10.24
CA GLN A 116 -5.41 -0.37 11.49
C GLN A 116 -6.21 -1.02 12.61
N ASN A 117 -5.60 -2.01 13.27
CA ASN A 117 -6.02 -2.52 14.58
C ASN A 117 -4.78 -2.72 15.48
N ALA A 118 -4.89 -3.51 16.54
CA ALA A 118 -3.76 -3.76 17.46
C ALA A 118 -2.60 -4.54 16.80
N PHE A 119 -2.86 -5.29 15.72
CA PHE A 119 -1.91 -6.16 15.04
C PHE A 119 -1.77 -5.89 13.53
N THR A 120 -2.70 -5.12 12.95
CA THR A 120 -2.76 -4.78 11.53
C THR A 120 -2.39 -3.32 11.32
N ASN A 121 -1.58 -3.06 10.30
CA ASN A 121 -1.25 -1.71 9.83
C ASN A 121 -0.99 -1.73 8.32
N ASP A 122 -2.07 -1.91 7.55
CA ASP A 122 -2.01 -2.19 6.11
C ASP A 122 -2.49 -1.01 5.28
N VAL A 123 -1.87 -0.81 4.12
CA VAL A 123 -2.15 0.32 3.24
C VAL A 123 -2.34 -0.17 1.82
N HIS A 124 -3.52 0.10 1.26
CA HIS A 124 -3.88 -0.27 -0.10
C HIS A 124 -4.09 0.98 -0.94
N LYS A 125 -3.45 1.05 -2.11
CA LYS A 125 -3.83 1.99 -3.16
C LYS A 125 -4.90 1.33 -4.02
N VAL A 126 -6.06 1.95 -4.13
CA VAL A 126 -7.16 1.48 -4.97
C VAL A 126 -7.44 2.46 -6.10
N LEU A 127 -7.80 1.94 -7.27
CA LEU A 127 -8.26 2.73 -8.41
C LEU A 127 -9.77 2.54 -8.55
N VAL A 128 -10.50 3.63 -8.47
CA VAL A 128 -11.96 3.68 -8.59
C VAL A 128 -12.32 4.24 -9.96
N GLU A 129 -13.33 3.64 -10.60
CA GLU A 129 -13.78 4.03 -11.94
C GLU A 129 -14.40 5.43 -11.95
N TYR A 130 -14.27 6.14 -13.07
CA TYR A 130 -14.84 7.47 -13.30
C TYR A 130 -16.35 7.45 -13.43
#